data_AF-W7C1S2-F1
#
_entry.id   AF-W7C1S2-F1
#
_cell.length_a   1.000
_cell.length_b   1.000
_cell.length_c   1.000
_cell.angle_alpha   90.00
_cell.angle_beta   90.00
_cell.angle_gamma   90.00
#
_symmetry.space_group_name_H-M   'P 1'
#
loop_
_entity.id
_entity.type
_entity.pdbx_description
1 polymer ?
#
loop_
_entity_poly.entity_id
_entity_poly.type
_entity_poly.pdbx_seq_one_letter_code
_entity_poly.pdbx_strand_id
1 'polypeptide(L)'
;SYTPSRCANCGFNNKTVKLSKHGTKLSRITLPKTNNLPTYLFLKKQRFLCKGCKTTFIASTSMVKRNCFITKCIIQTLAAEGQFITSEKDIAFRQSVSTTTVNRALHQWSPQFKPNYQRLPLHLSMDEFKSVKSADSQMSFICTDAKKYEIIDILPSRRLHHLRDYFSNFRNRILLGFNHKRIAPNS
;
A
#
# COMPACT_ATOMS: atom_id res chain seq x y z
N SER A 1 27.65 12.48 -18.94
CA SER A 1 27.98 11.18 -18.34
C SER A 1 27.57 11.15 -16.87
N TYR A 2 26.72 10.22 -16.44
CA TYR A 2 26.30 10.08 -15.03
C TYR A 2 27.38 9.40 -14.18
N THR A 3 27.77 10.02 -13.06
CA THR A 3 28.69 9.45 -12.06
C THR A 3 28.03 9.46 -10.68
N PRO A 4 27.83 8.29 -10.04
CA PRO A 4 27.21 8.22 -8.72
C PRO A 4 28.10 8.88 -7.66
N SER A 5 27.49 9.65 -6.76
CA SER A 5 28.19 10.32 -5.65
C SER A 5 28.66 9.36 -4.55
N ARG A 6 27.99 8.21 -4.41
CA ARG A 6 28.27 7.18 -3.41
C ARG A 6 27.92 5.79 -3.90
N CYS A 7 28.50 4.77 -3.25
CA CYS A 7 28.11 3.39 -3.48
C CYS A 7 26.71 3.11 -2.89
N ALA A 8 25.81 2.54 -3.69
CA ALA A 8 24.47 2.18 -3.23
C ALA A 8 24.44 0.97 -2.26
N ASN A 9 25.55 0.26 -2.10
CA ASN A 9 25.63 -0.95 -1.28
C ASN A 9 26.37 -0.69 0.05
N CYS A 10 27.52 0.00 0.03
CA CYS A 10 28.29 0.29 1.26
C CYS A 10 28.20 1.74 1.74
N GLY A 11 27.49 2.63 1.02
CA GLY A 11 27.25 4.02 1.45
C GLY A 11 28.43 4.98 1.31
N PHE A 12 29.68 4.48 1.18
CA PHE A 12 30.86 5.34 1.02
C PHE A 12 30.82 6.20 -0.25
N ASN A 13 31.33 7.42 -0.13
CA ASN A 13 31.38 8.39 -1.21
C ASN A 13 32.41 7.99 -2.29
N ASN A 14 32.20 8.46 -3.52
CA ASN A 14 33.09 8.21 -4.65
C ASN A 14 34.49 8.85 -4.49
N LYS A 15 34.66 9.76 -3.51
CA LYS A 15 35.98 10.29 -3.11
C LYS A 15 36.79 9.26 -2.30
N THR A 16 36.11 8.48 -1.46
CA THR A 16 36.72 7.48 -0.57
C THR A 16 36.90 6.15 -1.28
N VAL A 17 35.95 5.80 -2.17
CA VAL A 17 35.95 4.51 -2.85
C VAL A 17 35.78 4.71 -4.35
N LYS A 18 36.69 4.12 -5.15
CA LYS A 18 36.66 4.22 -6.61
C LYS A 18 35.45 3.46 -7.18
N LEU A 19 34.58 4.18 -7.89
CA LEU A 19 33.44 3.62 -8.62
C LEU A 19 33.76 3.57 -10.11
N SER A 20 33.88 2.36 -10.67
CA SER A 20 34.16 2.16 -12.10
C SER A 20 32.93 1.66 -12.85
N LYS A 21 32.76 2.08 -14.12
CA LYS A 21 31.73 1.53 -15.01
C LYS A 21 31.97 0.03 -15.22
N HIS A 22 30.91 -0.78 -15.16
CA HIS A 22 30.95 -2.24 -15.27
C HIS A 22 29.84 -2.74 -16.21
N GLY A 23 29.85 -2.24 -17.44
CA GLY A 23 28.84 -2.56 -18.46
C GLY A 23 27.47 -1.94 -18.21
N THR A 24 26.48 -2.37 -18.98
CA THR A 24 25.11 -1.84 -18.91
C THR A 24 24.08 -2.96 -18.81
N LYS A 25 22.91 -2.68 -18.24
CA LYS A 25 21.75 -3.57 -18.22
C LYS A 25 20.60 -2.91 -18.97
N LEU A 26 20.12 -3.56 -20.03
CA LEU A 26 18.89 -3.12 -20.70
C LEU A 26 17.67 -3.46 -19.83
N SER A 27 16.74 -2.54 -19.70
CA SER A 27 15.48 -2.76 -19.00
C SER A 27 14.34 -2.20 -19.83
N ARG A 28 13.33 -3.02 -20.13
CA ARG A 28 12.07 -2.55 -20.68
C ARG A 28 11.23 -1.96 -19.55
N ILE A 29 10.87 -0.68 -19.67
CA ILE A 29 10.06 0.05 -18.70
C ILE A 29 8.69 0.33 -19.33
N THR A 30 7.62 -0.03 -18.65
CA THR A 30 6.24 0.30 -19.05
C THR A 30 5.96 1.78 -18.77
N LEU A 31 5.55 2.50 -19.82
CA LEU A 31 5.11 3.90 -19.78
C LEU A 31 3.58 3.97 -19.87
N PRO A 32 2.96 5.09 -19.48
CA PRO A 32 1.55 5.34 -19.77
C PRO A 32 1.24 5.13 -21.26
N LYS A 33 0.01 4.70 -21.56
CA LYS A 33 -0.41 4.54 -22.95
C LYS A 33 -0.32 5.87 -23.70
N THR A 34 0.07 5.77 -24.97
CA THR A 34 0.02 6.88 -25.94
C THR A 34 -0.92 6.46 -27.05
N ASN A 35 -1.91 7.27 -27.40
CA ASN A 35 -2.91 6.96 -28.43
C ASN A 35 -3.58 5.58 -28.23
N ASN A 36 -3.89 5.24 -26.96
CA ASN A 36 -4.43 3.95 -26.54
C ASN A 36 -3.54 2.72 -26.86
N LEU A 37 -2.27 2.94 -27.21
CA LEU A 37 -1.30 1.87 -27.46
C LEU A 37 -0.36 1.67 -26.26
N PRO A 38 -0.05 0.42 -25.88
CA PRO A 38 0.96 0.11 -24.86
C PRO A 38 2.32 0.70 -25.26
N THR A 39 2.89 1.53 -24.40
CA THR A 39 4.15 2.23 -24.67
C THR A 39 5.26 1.72 -23.75
N TYR A 40 6.45 1.51 -24.31
CA TYR A 40 7.60 0.97 -23.59
C TYR A 40 8.87 1.77 -23.85
N LEU A 41 9.67 1.98 -22.80
CA LEU A 41 11.00 2.56 -22.88
C LEU A 41 12.07 1.48 -22.64
N PHE A 42 12.94 1.27 -23.62
CA PHE A 42 14.11 0.41 -23.48
C PHE A 42 15.30 1.19 -22.93
N LEU A 43 15.46 1.18 -21.60
CA LEU A 43 16.48 1.95 -20.92
C LEU A 43 17.75 1.12 -20.70
N LYS A 44 18.87 1.55 -21.29
CA LYS A 44 20.21 1.03 -20.98
C LYS A 44 20.71 1.66 -19.68
N LYS A 45 20.63 0.92 -18.57
CA LYS A 45 21.05 1.37 -17.24
C LYS A 45 22.53 1.05 -17.01
N GLN A 46 23.33 2.04 -16.65
CA GLN A 46 24.75 1.85 -16.33
C GLN A 46 24.91 1.02 -15.04
N ARG A 47 25.78 0.00 -15.07
CA ARG A 47 26.25 -0.71 -13.88
C ARG A 47 27.56 -0.11 -13.41
N PHE A 48 27.74 -0.03 -12.10
CA PHE A 48 28.97 0.41 -11.45
C PHE A 48 29.50 -0.71 -10.55
N LEU A 49 30.82 -0.89 -10.55
CA LEU A 49 31.55 -1.73 -9.61
C LEU A 49 32.17 -0.82 -8.56
N CYS A 50 31.91 -1.13 -7.29
CA CYS A 50 32.54 -0.49 -6.16
C CYS A 50 33.85 -1.22 -5.82
N LYS A 51 35.00 -0.54 -5.91
CA LYS A 51 36.30 -1.18 -5.61
C LYS A 51 36.55 -1.43 -4.11
N GLY A 52 35.84 -0.73 -3.23
CA GLY A 52 35.97 -0.90 -1.77
C GLY A 52 35.25 -2.14 -1.27
N CYS A 53 33.95 -2.28 -1.56
CA CYS A 53 33.17 -3.46 -1.13
C CYS A 53 33.06 -4.56 -2.19
N LYS A 54 33.71 -4.39 -3.36
CA LYS A 54 33.73 -5.35 -4.49
C LYS A 54 32.35 -5.75 -5.06
N THR A 55 31.29 -5.02 -4.73
CA THR A 55 29.93 -5.29 -5.23
C THR A 55 29.55 -4.38 -6.40
N THR A 56 28.55 -4.82 -7.18
CA THR A 56 27.99 -4.01 -8.28
C THR A 56 26.64 -3.41 -7.91
N PHE A 57 26.34 -2.24 -8.46
CA PHE A 57 25.01 -1.63 -8.38
C PHE A 57 24.64 -0.96 -9.71
N ILE A 58 23.35 -0.75 -9.92
CA ILE A 58 22.80 -0.13 -11.13
C ILE A 58 22.48 1.33 -10.84
N ALA A 59 22.71 2.22 -11.81
CA ALA A 59 22.28 3.60 -11.74
C ALA A 59 20.77 3.70 -11.47
N SER A 60 20.39 4.51 -10.47
CA SER A 60 19.00 4.84 -10.19
C SER A 60 18.47 5.84 -11.21
N THR A 61 17.16 5.82 -11.43
CA THR A 61 16.43 6.82 -12.22
C THR A 61 15.23 7.32 -11.41
N SER A 62 14.82 8.56 -11.62
CA SER A 62 13.62 9.12 -11.00
C SER A 62 12.34 8.45 -11.49
N MET A 63 12.34 7.87 -12.71
CA MET A 63 11.14 7.35 -13.38
C MET A 63 10.59 6.06 -12.76
N VAL A 64 11.44 5.17 -12.27
CA VAL A 64 11.05 3.85 -11.72
C VAL A 64 11.69 3.62 -10.35
N LYS A 65 10.99 2.90 -9.47
CA LYS A 65 11.58 2.40 -8.22
C LYS A 65 12.65 1.34 -8.52
N ARG A 66 13.58 1.11 -7.58
CA ARG A 66 14.58 0.04 -7.71
C ARG A 66 13.87 -1.31 -7.85
N ASN A 67 14.38 -2.17 -8.75
CA ASN A 67 13.78 -3.47 -9.07
C ASN A 67 12.35 -3.43 -9.63
N CYS A 68 11.88 -2.25 -10.08
CA CYS A 68 10.61 -2.11 -10.77
C CYS A 68 10.82 -1.78 -12.26
N PHE A 69 9.83 -2.19 -13.07
CA PHE A 69 9.81 -1.98 -14.52
C PHE A 69 8.59 -1.16 -14.96
N ILE A 70 7.86 -0.57 -14.01
CA ILE A 70 6.68 0.25 -14.27
C ILE A 70 6.96 1.63 -13.71
N THR A 71 6.62 2.66 -14.48
CA THR A 71 6.84 4.04 -14.06
C THR A 71 6.04 4.41 -12.82
N LYS A 72 6.60 5.31 -12.01
CA LYS A 72 5.89 5.88 -10.86
C LYS A 72 4.60 6.58 -11.28
N CYS A 73 4.58 7.19 -12.47
CA CYS A 73 3.40 7.81 -13.05
C CYS A 73 2.23 6.82 -13.17
N ILE A 74 2.45 5.63 -13.75
CA ILE A 74 1.40 4.60 -13.79
C ILE A 74 0.94 4.23 -12.37
N ILE A 75 1.86 4.02 -11.43
CA ILE A 75 1.48 3.66 -10.04
C ILE A 75 0.60 4.75 -9.40
N GLN A 76 0.86 6.02 -9.70
CA GLN A 76 0.04 7.14 -9.25
C GLN A 76 -1.33 7.16 -9.93
N THR A 77 -1.37 6.92 -11.25
CA THR A 77 -2.63 6.80 -12.00
C THR A 77 -3.50 5.65 -11.46
N LEU A 78 -2.90 4.50 -11.17
CA LEU A 78 -3.60 3.36 -10.56
C LEU A 78 -4.20 3.72 -9.20
N ALA A 79 -3.46 4.47 -8.37
CA ALA A 79 -3.95 4.94 -7.08
C ALA A 79 -5.12 5.93 -7.22
N ALA A 80 -5.07 6.82 -8.23
CA ALA A 80 -6.15 7.75 -8.52
C ALA A 80 -7.40 7.02 -9.06
N GLU A 81 -7.23 6.06 -9.98
CA GLU A 81 -8.35 5.25 -10.50
C GLU A 81 -9.00 4.40 -9.41
N GLY A 82 -8.22 3.91 -8.45
CA GLY A 82 -8.72 3.14 -7.30
C GLY A 82 -9.65 3.91 -6.36
N GLN A 83 -9.77 5.23 -6.51
CA GLN A 83 -10.75 6.03 -5.75
C GLN A 83 -12.17 5.91 -6.32
N PHE A 84 -12.30 5.47 -7.57
CA PHE A 84 -13.59 5.29 -8.23
C PHE A 84 -14.06 3.84 -8.15
N ILE A 85 -15.37 3.65 -8.23
CA ILE A 85 -16.01 2.32 -8.28
C ILE A 85 -15.70 1.70 -9.65
N THR A 86 -14.54 1.05 -9.77
CA THR A 86 -14.11 0.35 -10.99
C THR A 86 -13.40 -0.94 -10.63
N SER A 87 -13.53 -1.96 -11.48
CA SER A 87 -12.88 -3.24 -11.20
C SER A 87 -11.38 -3.15 -11.46
N GLU A 88 -10.57 -3.90 -10.69
CA GLU A 88 -9.12 -3.99 -10.94
C GLU A 88 -8.81 -4.49 -12.37
N LYS A 89 -9.70 -5.31 -12.95
CA LYS A 89 -9.58 -5.81 -14.33
C LYS A 89 -9.73 -4.69 -15.36
N ASP A 90 -10.70 -3.80 -15.16
CA ASP A 90 -10.91 -2.68 -16.08
C ASP A 90 -9.77 -1.68 -15.98
N ILE A 91 -9.31 -1.35 -14.77
CA ILE A 91 -8.14 -0.50 -14.55
C ILE A 91 -6.90 -1.12 -15.24
N ALA A 92 -6.68 -2.42 -15.05
CA ALA A 92 -5.57 -3.14 -15.66
C ALA A 92 -5.60 -3.07 -17.20
N PHE A 93 -6.78 -3.26 -17.80
CA PHE A 93 -6.99 -3.14 -19.23
C PHE A 93 -6.73 -1.72 -19.75
N ARG A 94 -7.28 -0.70 -19.07
CA ARG A 94 -7.08 0.71 -19.42
C ARG A 94 -5.60 1.11 -19.35
N GLN A 95 -4.88 0.63 -18.35
CA GLN A 95 -3.47 1.00 -18.12
C GLN A 95 -2.43 0.04 -18.74
N SER A 96 -2.86 -1.02 -19.46
CA SER A 96 -1.97 -2.03 -20.04
C SER A 96 -1.01 -2.67 -19.02
N VAL A 97 -1.54 -2.98 -17.84
CA VAL A 97 -0.81 -3.70 -16.79
C VAL A 97 -1.58 -4.96 -16.38
N SER A 98 -0.94 -5.85 -15.63
CA SER A 98 -1.66 -6.99 -15.04
C SER A 98 -2.51 -6.57 -13.86
N THR A 99 -3.60 -7.28 -13.61
CA THR A 99 -4.45 -7.12 -12.41
C THR A 99 -3.64 -7.19 -11.12
N THR A 100 -2.70 -8.15 -11.02
CA THR A 100 -1.78 -8.27 -9.89
C THR A 100 -0.91 -7.03 -9.68
N THR A 101 -0.63 -6.27 -10.74
CA THR A 101 0.09 -5.00 -10.63
C THR A 101 -0.80 -3.91 -10.05
N VAL A 102 -2.06 -3.84 -10.50
CA VAL A 102 -3.07 -2.93 -9.92
C VAL A 102 -3.22 -3.20 -8.43
N ASN A 103 -3.49 -4.45 -8.07
CA ASN A 103 -3.64 -4.89 -6.69
C ASN A 103 -2.40 -4.50 -5.83
N ARG A 104 -1.18 -4.83 -6.27
CA ARG A 104 0.05 -4.43 -5.57
C ARG A 104 0.28 -2.93 -5.50
N ALA A 105 -0.18 -2.16 -6.48
CA ALA A 105 -0.07 -0.70 -6.48
C ALA A 105 -1.02 -0.09 -5.44
N LEU A 106 -2.27 -0.58 -5.38
CA LEU A 106 -3.26 -0.16 -4.39
C LEU A 106 -2.84 -0.56 -2.97
N HIS A 107 -2.34 -1.78 -2.78
CA HIS A 107 -1.90 -2.24 -1.46
C HIS A 107 -0.70 -1.48 -0.89
N GLN A 108 0.08 -0.75 -1.69
CA GLN A 108 1.13 0.15 -1.17
C GLN A 108 0.57 1.23 -0.24
N TRP A 109 -0.71 1.56 -0.37
CA TRP A 109 -1.38 2.59 0.41
C TRP A 109 -2.09 2.04 1.65
N SER A 110 -2.20 0.71 1.80
CA SER A 110 -2.84 0.06 2.97
C SER A 110 -2.38 0.60 4.32
N PRO A 111 -1.08 0.93 4.55
CA PRO A 111 -0.64 1.48 5.84
C PRO A 111 -1.30 2.81 6.21
N GLN A 112 -1.76 3.61 5.24
CA GLN A 112 -2.41 4.90 5.49
C GLN A 112 -3.84 4.75 6.01
N PHE A 113 -4.46 3.60 5.74
CA PHE A 113 -5.84 3.29 6.16
C PHE A 113 -5.88 2.51 7.47
N LYS A 114 -4.75 2.27 8.13
CA LYS A 114 -4.74 1.63 9.45
C LYS A 114 -5.30 2.59 10.50
N PRO A 115 -6.20 2.12 11.38
CA PRO A 115 -6.74 2.96 12.45
C PRO A 115 -5.62 3.43 13.40
N ASN A 116 -5.77 4.64 13.92
CA ASN A 116 -4.92 5.13 15.00
C ASN A 116 -5.40 4.59 16.35
N TYR A 117 -4.69 3.60 16.89
CA TYR A 117 -5.00 2.97 18.18
C TYR A 117 -4.73 3.85 19.42
N GLN A 118 -4.26 5.09 19.26
CA GLN A 118 -4.02 6.00 20.38
C GLN A 118 -5.31 6.42 21.10
N ARG A 119 -6.42 6.62 20.37
CA ARG A 119 -7.67 7.11 20.94
C ARG A 119 -8.87 6.56 20.18
N LEU A 120 -9.76 5.92 20.93
CA LEU A 120 -11.11 5.61 20.43
C LEU A 120 -11.99 6.86 20.57
N PRO A 121 -12.81 7.21 19.56
CA PRO A 121 -13.78 8.29 19.68
C PRO A 121 -14.75 8.12 20.85
N LEU A 122 -15.22 9.23 21.42
CA LEU A 122 -16.15 9.22 22.56
C LEU A 122 -17.53 8.70 22.16
N HIS A 123 -17.97 9.00 20.94
CA HIS A 123 -19.24 8.56 20.39
C HIS A 123 -18.95 7.69 19.18
N LEU A 124 -19.25 6.40 19.31
CA LEU A 124 -19.04 5.41 18.28
C LEU A 124 -20.39 5.03 17.68
N SER A 125 -20.48 4.96 16.36
CA SER A 125 -21.56 4.28 15.66
C SER A 125 -21.01 2.98 15.08
N MET A 126 -21.81 1.92 15.17
CA MET A 126 -21.46 0.57 14.74
C MET A 126 -22.58 0.02 13.86
N ASP A 127 -22.23 -0.68 12.79
CA ASP A 127 -23.18 -1.36 11.93
C ASP A 127 -22.57 -2.64 11.32
N GLU A 128 -23.40 -3.44 10.66
CA GLU A 128 -23.01 -4.69 10.00
C GLU A 128 -23.50 -4.72 8.55
N PHE A 129 -22.64 -5.13 7.62
CA PHE A 129 -23.02 -5.27 6.22
C PHE A 129 -22.50 -6.56 5.60
N LYS A 130 -23.21 -7.05 4.58
CA LYS A 130 -22.83 -8.28 3.87
C LYS A 130 -21.59 -8.02 3.02
N SER A 131 -20.54 -8.80 3.28
CA SER A 131 -19.27 -8.68 2.57
C SER A 131 -19.17 -9.70 1.43
N VAL A 132 -18.16 -9.54 0.58
CA VAL A 132 -17.85 -10.54 -0.45
C VAL A 132 -17.46 -11.88 0.20
N LYS A 133 -17.64 -12.99 -0.52
CA LYS A 133 -17.58 -14.39 -0.04
C LYS A 133 -16.29 -14.81 0.71
N SER A 134 -15.27 -13.95 0.76
CA SER A 134 -13.99 -14.18 1.43
C SER A 134 -13.96 -13.83 2.92
N ALA A 135 -15.03 -13.27 3.50
CA ALA A 135 -15.11 -13.02 4.94
C ALA A 135 -15.64 -14.26 5.69
N ASP A 136 -14.99 -14.63 6.80
CA ASP A 136 -15.24 -15.82 7.65
C ASP A 136 -16.70 -16.00 8.13
N SER A 137 -17.54 -14.98 7.98
CA SER A 137 -18.94 -14.98 8.40
C SER A 137 -19.93 -14.37 7.41
N GLN A 138 -19.52 -14.13 6.15
CA GLN A 138 -20.28 -13.39 5.11
C GLN A 138 -20.68 -11.95 5.49
N MET A 139 -20.41 -11.51 6.71
CA MET A 139 -20.74 -10.19 7.25
C MET A 139 -19.47 -9.51 7.75
N SER A 140 -19.31 -8.25 7.39
CA SER A 140 -18.29 -7.34 7.91
C SER A 140 -18.90 -6.41 8.94
N PHE A 141 -18.09 -6.05 9.94
CA PHE A 141 -18.43 -5.05 10.95
C PHE A 141 -17.82 -3.71 10.53
N ILE A 142 -18.55 -2.62 10.67
CA ILE A 142 -18.05 -1.27 10.41
C ILE A 142 -18.25 -0.40 11.66
N CYS A 143 -17.25 0.44 11.96
CA CYS A 143 -17.37 1.43 13.01
C CYS A 143 -16.93 2.82 12.54
N THR A 144 -17.66 3.84 12.99
CA THR A 144 -17.49 5.24 12.61
C THR A 144 -17.51 6.15 13.84
N ASP A 145 -16.86 7.30 13.74
CA ASP A 145 -17.01 8.38 14.71
C ASP A 145 -18.38 9.05 14.48
N ALA A 146 -19.29 8.92 15.45
CA ALA A 146 -20.67 9.40 15.31
C ALA A 146 -20.79 10.93 15.23
N LYS A 147 -19.76 11.69 15.64
CA LYS A 147 -19.75 13.15 15.52
C LYS A 147 -19.08 13.64 14.25
N LYS A 148 -17.99 12.98 13.84
CA LYS A 148 -17.25 13.38 12.64
C LYS A 148 -17.74 12.72 11.36
N TYR A 149 -18.55 11.66 11.49
CA TYR A 149 -19.01 10.83 10.37
C TYR A 149 -17.87 10.19 9.58
N GLU A 150 -16.73 9.94 10.23
CA GLU A 150 -15.53 9.32 9.64
C GLU A 150 -15.49 7.83 9.96
N ILE A 151 -15.10 7.01 8.98
CA ILE A 151 -14.85 5.59 9.19
C ILE A 151 -13.59 5.42 10.03
N ILE A 152 -13.72 4.66 11.12
CA ILE A 152 -12.58 4.27 11.96
C ILE A 152 -11.96 3.00 11.40
N ASP A 153 -12.78 1.97 11.19
CA ASP A 153 -12.32 0.70 10.62
C ASP A 153 -13.46 -0.20 10.13
N ILE A 154 -13.10 -1.16 9.27
CA ILE A 154 -13.96 -2.23 8.77
C ILE A 154 -13.30 -3.58 9.09
N LEU A 155 -13.99 -4.38 9.90
CA LEU A 155 -13.48 -5.67 10.37
C LEU A 155 -14.13 -6.84 9.61
N PRO A 156 -13.38 -7.92 9.35
CA PRO A 156 -13.88 -9.08 8.60
C PRO A 156 -14.83 -9.98 9.39
N SER A 157 -15.00 -9.73 10.70
CA SER A 157 -15.79 -10.56 11.59
C SER A 157 -16.54 -9.70 12.60
N ARG A 158 -17.82 -10.01 12.81
CA ARG A 158 -18.69 -9.42 13.83
C ARG A 158 -18.68 -10.18 15.16
N ARG A 159 -17.94 -11.29 15.25
CA ARG A 159 -17.95 -12.16 16.44
C ARG A 159 -17.35 -11.41 17.64
N LEU A 160 -18.03 -11.50 18.78
CA LEU A 160 -17.69 -10.73 19.99
C LEU A 160 -16.23 -10.87 20.43
N HIS A 161 -15.64 -12.07 20.34
CA HIS A 161 -14.24 -12.27 20.74
C HIS A 161 -13.26 -11.49 19.84
N HIS A 162 -13.44 -11.53 18.51
CA HIS A 162 -12.64 -10.74 17.57
C HIS A 162 -12.78 -9.23 17.82
N LEU A 163 -14.01 -8.76 18.10
CA LEU A 163 -14.25 -7.35 18.40
C LEU A 163 -13.59 -6.94 19.73
N ARG A 164 -13.67 -7.79 20.76
CA ARG A 164 -12.99 -7.55 22.04
C ARG A 164 -11.48 -7.45 21.87
N ASP A 165 -10.87 -8.37 21.11
CA ASP A 165 -9.43 -8.36 20.84
C ASP A 165 -9.03 -7.09 20.06
N TYR A 166 -9.81 -6.71 19.06
CA TYR A 166 -9.60 -5.49 18.29
C TYR A 166 -9.63 -4.23 19.17
N PHE A 167 -10.72 -4.02 19.91
CA PHE A 167 -10.88 -2.83 20.76
C PHE A 167 -9.92 -2.80 21.95
N SER A 168 -9.39 -3.95 22.38
CA SER A 168 -8.37 -4.03 23.44
C SER A 168 -7.05 -3.38 23.05
N ASN A 169 -6.79 -3.16 21.75
CA ASN A 169 -5.60 -2.46 21.27
C ASN A 169 -5.66 -0.93 21.49
N PHE A 170 -6.83 -0.36 21.78
CA PHE A 170 -6.96 1.07 22.02
C PHE A 170 -6.52 1.47 23.43
N ARG A 171 -5.70 2.53 23.51
CA ARG A 171 -5.07 2.98 24.76
C ARG A 171 -6.06 3.62 25.74
N ASN A 172 -7.05 4.36 25.24
CA ASN A 172 -8.13 4.91 26.05
C ASN A 172 -9.28 3.91 26.11
N ARG A 173 -9.24 3.04 27.12
CA ARG A 173 -10.36 2.18 27.52
C ARG A 173 -11.49 3.07 28.06
N ILE A 174 -12.23 3.73 27.18
CA ILE A 174 -13.59 4.10 27.56
C ILE A 174 -14.29 2.76 27.68
N LEU A 175 -14.67 2.42 28.92
CA LEU A 175 -15.61 1.37 29.24
C LEU A 175 -16.78 1.53 28.27
N LEU A 176 -16.75 0.79 27.15
CA LEU A 176 -17.92 0.56 26.35
C LEU A 176 -18.88 -0.08 27.35
N GLY A 177 -19.84 0.73 27.80
CA GLY A 177 -20.95 0.30 28.62
C GLY A 177 -21.77 -0.70 27.82
N PHE A 178 -21.24 -1.91 27.68
CA PHE A 178 -22.03 -3.12 27.60
C PHE A 178 -22.66 -3.27 28.98
N ASN A 179 -23.57 -2.35 29.32
CA ASN A 179 -24.54 -2.57 30.37
C ASN A 179 -25.29 -3.81 29.91
N HIS A 180 -24.96 -4.95 30.51
CA HIS A 180 -25.92 -6.00 30.73
C HIS A 180 -27.15 -5.32 31.34
N LYS A 181 -28.11 -4.89 30.51
CA LYS A 181 -29.50 -4.91 30.91
C LYS A 181 -29.78 -6.38 31.18
N ARG A 182 -29.55 -6.79 32.43
CA ARG A 182 -30.24 -7.92 33.01
C ARG A 182 -31.70 -7.62 32.77
N ILE A 183 -32.32 -8.42 31.92
CA ILE A 183 -33.76 -8.59 31.94
C ILE A 183 -34.05 -9.01 33.38
N ALA A 184 -34.67 -8.13 34.15
CA ALA A 184 -35.21 -8.49 35.44
C ALA A 184 -36.23 -9.62 35.19
N PRO A 185 -36.19 -10.73 35.93
CA PRO A 185 -37.28 -11.69 35.89
C PRO A 185 -38.51 -11.02 36.49
N ASN A 186 -39.65 -11.26 35.85
CA ASN A 186 -40.97 -10.78 36.24
C ASN A 186 -41.25 -10.94 37.74
N SER A 187 -41.88 -9.91 38.30
CA SER A 187 -42.92 -10.04 39.34
C SER A 187 -43.97 -8.98 39.07
#